data_AF-A0A6C0BDK2-F1
#
_entry.id   AF-A0A6C0BDK2-F1
#
_cell.length_a   1.000
_cell.length_b   1.000
_cell.length_c   1.000
_cell.angle_alpha   90.00
_cell.angle_beta   90.00
_cell.angle_gamma   90.00
#
_symmetry.space_group_name_H-M   'P 1'
#
loop_
_entity.id
_entity.type
_entity.pdbx_description
1 polymer ?
#
loop_
_entity_poly.entity_id
_entity_poly.type
_entity_poly.pdbx_seq_one_letter_code
_entity_poly.pdbx_strand_id
1 'polypeptide(L)'
;MSEEVLAAWVGGSFSPPTNAHVDVIVAIGAKLKELSKGKQVYIYITPVSQGYKKRSIECISLDNRRALMAAFIEAIQSKASEGVSFILNQYEMNNATPVITADSLTFLKTRLESENPGKIIKLYLAQGQDNIEQILRRKWSKPYILDTYPLLMFPRGNGGFSADVKDNKRIEDIITIEIPPDFREETSSSEVRSLFRRGKPDEAYSILHAFVAAALRGLASNPYESSKCDPPLTNAVSNLRRINTRNRLVSSTNKRGGRMTYRKGRGLNLKRHASRSRLSKWKASFQE
;
A
#
# COMPACT_ATOMS: atom_id res chain seq x y z
N MET A 1 -4.11 -21.59 27.54
CA MET A 1 -3.77 -20.55 26.53
C MET A 1 -4.98 -20.42 25.62
N SER A 2 -5.61 -19.25 25.53
CA SER A 2 -6.73 -19.05 24.62
C SER A 2 -6.27 -19.19 23.17
N GLU A 3 -7.08 -19.84 22.33
CA GLU A 3 -6.76 -20.02 20.92
C GLU A 3 -6.85 -18.67 20.20
N GLU A 4 -5.82 -18.32 19.42
CA GLU A 4 -5.76 -17.06 18.67
C GLU A 4 -6.06 -17.31 17.20
N VAL A 5 -6.87 -16.43 16.61
CA VAL A 5 -7.10 -16.34 15.16
C VAL A 5 -6.37 -15.12 14.64
N LEU A 6 -5.42 -15.35 13.74
CA LEU A 6 -4.67 -14.27 13.09
C LEU A 6 -5.21 -14.06 11.68
N ALA A 7 -5.57 -12.81 11.39
CA ALA A 7 -6.06 -12.40 10.08
C ALA A 7 -5.41 -11.10 9.64
N ALA A 8 -5.29 -10.88 8.32
CA ALA A 8 -4.90 -9.59 7.76
C ALA A 8 -5.96 -9.07 6.79
N TRP A 9 -6.24 -7.78 6.86
CA TRP A 9 -7.03 -7.05 5.88
C TRP A 9 -6.10 -6.39 4.86
N VAL A 10 -6.34 -6.65 3.58
CA VAL A 10 -5.58 -6.09 2.46
C VAL A 10 -6.53 -5.37 1.52
N GLY A 11 -6.70 -4.06 1.71
CA GLY A 11 -7.49 -3.22 0.82
C GLY A 11 -6.73 -2.72 -0.40
N GLY A 12 -7.45 -2.51 -1.51
CA GLY A 12 -6.87 -1.95 -2.71
C GLY A 12 -7.88 -1.74 -3.85
N SER A 13 -7.52 -0.89 -4.81
CA SER A 13 -8.31 -0.74 -6.03
C SER A 13 -8.21 -1.94 -6.96
N PHE A 14 -7.03 -2.60 -6.98
CA PHE A 14 -6.71 -3.76 -7.81
C PHE A 14 -7.23 -3.63 -9.25
N SER A 15 -6.91 -2.53 -9.95
CA SER A 15 -7.51 -2.24 -11.27
C SER A 15 -6.45 -1.99 -12.35
N PRO A 16 -5.94 -3.03 -13.02
CA PRO A 16 -6.08 -4.45 -12.67
C PRO A 16 -5.10 -4.86 -11.54
N PRO A 17 -5.31 -6.01 -10.87
CA PRO A 17 -4.27 -6.63 -10.04
C PRO A 17 -3.04 -6.98 -10.89
N THR A 18 -1.86 -7.00 -10.29
CA THR A 18 -0.58 -7.27 -11.00
C THR A 18 0.23 -8.32 -10.26
N ASN A 19 1.33 -8.80 -10.87
CA ASN A 19 2.24 -9.73 -10.20
C ASN A 19 2.76 -9.18 -8.85
N ALA A 20 3.11 -7.89 -8.76
CA ALA A 20 3.48 -7.30 -7.48
C ALA A 20 2.41 -7.44 -6.39
N HIS A 21 1.12 -7.34 -6.74
CA HIS A 21 0.07 -7.53 -5.74
C HIS A 21 0.01 -8.98 -5.27
N VAL A 22 0.18 -9.95 -6.19
CA VAL A 22 0.24 -11.38 -5.85
C VAL A 22 1.38 -11.63 -4.88
N ASP A 23 2.60 -11.20 -5.24
CA ASP A 23 3.81 -11.47 -4.47
C ASP A 23 3.75 -10.83 -3.08
N VAL A 24 3.25 -9.59 -2.98
CA VAL A 24 3.04 -8.91 -1.68
C VAL A 24 2.03 -9.64 -0.82
N ILE A 25 0.89 -10.08 -1.37
CA ILE A 25 -0.14 -10.77 -0.59
C ILE A 25 0.36 -12.12 -0.09
N VAL A 26 1.11 -12.87 -0.91
CA VAL A 26 1.74 -14.12 -0.50
C VAL A 26 2.76 -13.87 0.62
N ALA A 27 3.58 -12.82 0.52
CA ALA A 27 4.55 -12.45 1.55
C ALA A 27 3.87 -12.04 2.88
N ILE A 28 2.74 -11.31 2.81
CA ILE A 28 1.90 -11.02 4.00
C ILE A 28 1.44 -12.33 4.64
N GLY A 29 0.95 -13.28 3.84
CA GLY A 29 0.53 -14.61 4.29
C GLY A 29 1.62 -15.37 5.02
N ALA A 30 2.82 -15.43 4.42
CA ALA A 30 3.98 -16.07 5.02
C ALA A 30 4.39 -15.40 6.34
N LYS A 31 4.40 -14.06 6.41
CA LYS A 31 4.73 -13.35 7.64
C LYS A 31 3.71 -13.59 8.74
N LEU A 32 2.41 -13.60 8.41
CA LEU A 32 1.36 -13.86 9.38
C LEU A 32 1.42 -15.30 9.91
N LYS A 33 1.77 -16.26 9.04
CA LYS A 33 2.01 -17.66 9.40
C LYS A 33 3.16 -17.81 10.40
N GLU A 34 4.27 -17.11 10.18
CA GLU A 34 5.40 -17.05 11.12
C GLU A 34 4.95 -16.52 12.49
N LEU A 35 4.24 -15.38 12.52
CA LEU A 35 3.70 -14.79 13.75
C LEU A 35 2.74 -15.72 14.50
N SER A 36 1.98 -16.54 13.75
CA SER A 36 1.07 -17.54 14.31
C SER A 36 1.75 -18.79 14.85
N LYS A 37 3.09 -18.90 14.73
CA LYS A 37 3.87 -20.11 15.03
C LYS A 37 3.40 -21.31 14.22
N GLY A 38 3.09 -21.11 12.94
CA GLY A 38 2.70 -22.18 12.02
C GLY A 38 1.22 -22.59 12.09
N LYS A 39 0.35 -21.87 12.81
CA LYS A 39 -1.10 -22.13 12.82
C LYS A 39 -1.81 -21.64 11.56
N GLN A 40 -3.06 -22.03 11.36
CA GLN A 40 -3.87 -21.51 10.26
C GLN A 40 -4.03 -19.99 10.38
N VAL A 41 -3.86 -19.26 9.27
CA VAL A 41 -4.07 -17.81 9.20
C VAL A 41 -4.93 -17.43 8.00
N TYR A 42 -5.49 -16.21 8.02
CA TYR A 42 -6.45 -15.76 7.03
C TYR A 42 -6.07 -14.40 6.43
N ILE A 43 -6.06 -14.29 5.11
CA ILE A 43 -5.77 -13.04 4.40
C ILE A 43 -7.02 -12.62 3.63
N TYR A 44 -7.63 -11.52 4.06
CA TYR A 44 -8.84 -10.96 3.48
C TYR A 44 -8.49 -9.86 2.49
N ILE A 45 -8.66 -10.17 1.20
CA ILE A 45 -8.40 -9.26 0.09
C ILE A 45 -9.69 -8.49 -0.16
N THR A 46 -9.65 -7.17 0.03
CA THR A 46 -10.84 -6.31 0.06
C THR A 46 -10.78 -5.26 -1.07
N PRO A 47 -11.35 -5.54 -2.25
CA PRO A 47 -11.40 -4.56 -3.33
C PRO A 47 -12.34 -3.41 -2.99
N VAL A 48 -11.93 -2.17 -3.27
CA VAL A 48 -12.75 -0.98 -2.99
C VAL A 48 -14.10 -1.02 -3.72
N SER A 49 -15.09 -0.31 -3.16
CA SER A 49 -16.43 -0.19 -3.73
C SER A 49 -16.44 0.41 -5.15
N GLN A 50 -17.49 0.10 -5.91
CA GLN A 50 -17.70 0.74 -7.22
C GLN A 50 -18.01 2.24 -7.07
N GLY A 51 -18.57 2.66 -5.94
CA GLY A 51 -18.79 4.06 -5.61
C GLY A 51 -17.50 4.85 -5.31
N TYR A 52 -16.35 4.18 -5.18
CA TYR A 52 -15.06 4.84 -4.99
C TYR A 52 -14.69 5.63 -6.27
N LYS A 53 -14.72 6.97 -6.17
CA LYS A 53 -14.55 7.94 -7.27
C LYS A 53 -13.14 7.99 -7.86
N LYS A 54 -12.63 6.85 -8.30
CA LYS A 54 -11.35 6.68 -8.98
C LYS A 54 -11.62 6.23 -10.40
N ARG A 55 -11.11 6.97 -11.37
CA ARG A 55 -11.35 6.71 -12.81
C ARG A 55 -11.03 5.28 -13.25
N SER A 56 -9.98 4.69 -12.69
CA SER A 56 -9.61 3.30 -12.97
C SER A 56 -10.64 2.27 -12.48
N ILE A 57 -11.53 2.66 -11.56
CA ILE A 57 -12.65 1.85 -11.08
C ILE A 57 -13.90 2.12 -11.92
N GLU A 58 -14.17 3.40 -12.20
CA GLU A 58 -15.34 3.84 -12.97
C GLU A 58 -15.34 3.31 -14.42
N CYS A 59 -14.16 3.06 -14.99
CA CYS A 59 -14.04 2.63 -16.38
C CYS A 59 -14.23 1.13 -16.62
N ILE A 60 -14.43 0.33 -15.56
CA ILE A 60 -14.66 -1.11 -15.64
C ILE A 60 -15.95 -1.44 -14.89
N SER A 61 -16.80 -2.28 -15.49
CA SER A 61 -18.05 -2.70 -14.87
C SER A 61 -17.81 -3.53 -13.61
N LEU A 62 -18.79 -3.54 -12.69
CA LEU A 62 -18.70 -4.33 -11.47
C LEU A 62 -18.50 -5.82 -11.76
N ASP A 63 -19.18 -6.37 -12.76
CA ASP A 63 -19.07 -7.79 -13.12
C ASP A 63 -17.70 -8.14 -13.71
N ASN A 64 -17.13 -7.27 -14.56
CA ASN A 64 -15.78 -7.45 -15.05
C ASN A 64 -14.74 -7.33 -13.92
N ARG A 65 -14.96 -6.42 -12.96
CA ARG A 65 -14.11 -6.36 -11.75
C ARG A 65 -14.21 -7.64 -10.94
N ARG A 66 -15.42 -8.20 -10.75
CA ARG A 66 -15.62 -9.49 -10.05
C ARG A 66 -14.86 -10.63 -10.74
N ALA A 67 -14.93 -10.72 -12.07
CA ALA A 67 -14.19 -11.71 -12.84
C ALA A 67 -12.67 -11.56 -12.64
N LEU A 68 -12.14 -10.33 -12.70
CA LEU A 68 -10.73 -10.06 -12.43
C LEU A 68 -10.33 -10.39 -11.00
N MET A 69 -11.19 -10.15 -10.00
CA MET A 69 -10.91 -10.49 -8.60
C MET A 69 -10.93 -12.01 -8.37
N ALA A 70 -11.81 -12.76 -9.02
CA ALA A 70 -11.80 -14.22 -8.96
C ALA A 70 -10.48 -14.78 -9.51
N ALA A 71 -10.08 -14.33 -10.71
CA ALA A 71 -8.79 -14.71 -11.30
C ALA A 71 -7.58 -14.27 -10.47
N PHE A 72 -7.69 -13.16 -9.73
CA PHE A 72 -6.66 -12.70 -8.82
C PHE A 72 -6.51 -13.61 -7.60
N ILE A 73 -7.61 -14.11 -7.05
CA ILE A 73 -7.57 -15.10 -5.97
C ILE A 73 -6.92 -16.38 -6.45
N GLU A 74 -7.27 -16.88 -7.64
CA GLU A 74 -6.62 -18.04 -8.24
C GLU A 74 -5.11 -17.82 -8.42
N ALA A 75 -4.70 -16.62 -8.88
CA ALA A 75 -3.29 -16.24 -8.98
C ALA A 75 -2.57 -16.32 -7.62
N ILE A 76 -3.17 -15.80 -6.56
CA ILE A 76 -2.58 -15.85 -5.22
C ILE A 76 -2.53 -17.29 -4.70
N GLN A 77 -3.61 -18.05 -4.87
CA GLN A 77 -3.69 -19.44 -4.44
C GLN A 77 -2.67 -20.34 -5.15
N SER A 78 -2.36 -20.06 -6.42
CA SER A 78 -1.33 -20.81 -7.16
C SER A 78 0.09 -20.65 -6.60
N LYS A 79 0.31 -19.66 -5.74
CA LYS A 79 1.57 -19.41 -5.02
C LYS A 79 1.43 -19.57 -3.50
N ALA A 80 0.29 -20.07 -3.02
CA ALA A 80 0.01 -20.15 -1.59
C ALA A 80 0.91 -21.15 -0.87
N SER A 81 1.29 -20.82 0.36
CA SER A 81 1.92 -21.75 1.29
C SER A 81 0.86 -22.48 2.14
N GLU A 82 1.23 -23.65 2.65
CA GLU A 82 0.34 -24.45 3.49
C GLU A 82 -0.11 -23.70 4.75
N GLY A 83 -1.41 -23.81 5.06
CA GLY A 83 -2.01 -23.22 6.24
C GLY A 83 -2.13 -21.69 6.22
N VAL A 84 -2.20 -21.10 5.03
CA VAL A 84 -2.62 -19.72 4.76
C VAL A 84 -3.86 -19.75 3.86
N SER A 85 -4.96 -19.14 4.30
CA SER A 85 -6.20 -19.06 3.51
C SER A 85 -6.37 -17.64 2.95
N PHE A 86 -6.49 -17.54 1.62
CA PHE A 86 -6.76 -16.28 0.93
C PHE A 86 -8.25 -16.17 0.60
N ILE A 87 -8.90 -15.12 1.09
CA ILE A 87 -10.35 -14.94 1.03
C ILE A 87 -10.65 -13.61 0.33
N LEU A 88 -11.48 -13.66 -0.71
CA LEU A 88 -12.04 -12.46 -1.31
C LEU A 88 -13.13 -11.88 -0.40
N ASN A 89 -12.83 -10.77 0.25
CA ASN A 89 -13.81 -10.01 1.03
C ASN A 89 -14.54 -9.01 0.12
N GLN A 90 -15.72 -9.38 -0.35
CA GLN A 90 -16.51 -8.56 -1.27
C GLN A 90 -17.30 -7.44 -0.57
N TYR A 91 -17.19 -7.27 0.74
CA TYR A 91 -17.97 -6.30 1.51
C TYR A 91 -17.91 -4.90 0.90
N GLU A 92 -16.72 -4.35 0.69
CA GLU A 92 -16.59 -3.02 0.07
C GLU A 92 -17.04 -3.02 -1.38
N MET A 93 -16.59 -3.98 -2.17
CA MET A 93 -16.89 -4.05 -3.61
C MET A 93 -18.39 -4.03 -3.92
N ASN A 94 -19.20 -4.66 -3.06
CA ASN A 94 -20.66 -4.74 -3.21
C ASN A 94 -21.41 -3.52 -2.62
N ASN A 95 -20.72 -2.60 -1.94
CA ASN A 95 -21.35 -1.38 -1.45
C ASN A 95 -21.53 -0.34 -2.57
N ALA A 96 -22.66 0.35 -2.56
CA ALA A 96 -22.96 1.42 -3.53
C ALA A 96 -22.13 2.70 -3.27
N THR A 97 -21.77 2.94 -2.01
CA THR A 97 -21.00 4.11 -1.57
C THR A 97 -19.55 3.75 -1.23
N PRO A 98 -18.61 4.71 -1.25
CA PRO A 98 -17.28 4.50 -0.68
C PRO A 98 -17.35 4.04 0.78
N VAL A 99 -16.67 2.94 1.09
CA VAL A 99 -16.51 2.45 2.46
C VAL A 99 -15.20 3.00 3.03
N ILE A 100 -15.26 3.57 4.24
CA ILE A 100 -14.06 4.02 4.94
C ILE A 100 -13.36 2.79 5.51
N THR A 101 -12.03 2.71 5.38
CA THR A 101 -11.23 1.55 5.84
C THR A 101 -11.52 1.14 7.28
N ALA A 102 -11.73 2.11 8.17
CA ALA A 102 -12.06 1.87 9.57
C ALA A 102 -13.33 1.00 9.75
N ASP A 103 -14.35 1.29 8.94
CA ASP A 103 -15.65 0.61 8.99
C ASP A 103 -15.54 -0.78 8.34
N SER A 104 -14.72 -0.92 7.29
CA SER A 104 -14.37 -2.21 6.66
C SER A 104 -13.63 -3.16 7.62
N LEU A 105 -12.65 -2.65 8.37
CA LEU A 105 -11.94 -3.40 9.40
C LEU A 105 -12.86 -3.82 10.54
N THR A 106 -13.72 -2.91 11.00
CA THR A 106 -14.68 -3.19 12.09
C THR A 106 -15.65 -4.28 11.67
N PHE A 107 -16.21 -4.18 10.45
CA PHE A 107 -17.08 -5.23 9.89
C PHE A 107 -16.38 -6.59 9.88
N LEU A 108 -15.14 -6.66 9.36
CA LEU A 108 -14.39 -7.90 9.28
C LEU A 108 -14.07 -8.46 10.67
N LYS A 109 -13.69 -7.61 11.63
CA LYS A 109 -13.41 -8.02 13.00
C LYS A 109 -14.64 -8.63 13.67
N THR A 110 -15.80 -7.96 13.59
CA THR A 110 -17.06 -8.47 14.15
C THR A 110 -17.46 -9.81 13.51
N ARG A 111 -17.27 -9.94 12.19
CA ARG A 111 -17.50 -11.21 11.49
C ARG A 111 -16.60 -12.33 12.02
N LEU A 112 -15.30 -12.07 12.16
CA LEU A 112 -14.33 -13.04 12.67
C LEU A 112 -14.65 -13.46 14.12
N GLU A 113 -15.06 -12.53 14.97
CA GLU A 113 -15.46 -12.79 16.36
C GLU A 113 -16.71 -13.68 16.42
N SER A 114 -17.68 -13.45 15.54
CA SER A 114 -18.89 -14.27 15.42
C SER A 114 -18.59 -15.68 14.90
N GLU A 115 -17.72 -15.80 13.90
CA GLU A 115 -17.32 -17.08 13.31
C GLU A 115 -16.42 -17.91 14.25
N ASN A 116 -15.81 -17.29 15.28
CA ASN A 116 -14.84 -17.91 16.17
C ASN A 116 -15.12 -17.56 17.65
N PRO A 117 -16.28 -17.98 18.21
CA PRO A 117 -16.67 -17.64 19.57
C PRO A 117 -15.64 -18.16 20.58
N GLY A 118 -15.26 -17.29 21.54
CA GLY A 118 -14.29 -17.62 22.60
C GLY A 118 -12.82 -17.58 22.18
N LYS A 119 -12.51 -17.29 20.91
CA LYS A 119 -11.13 -17.12 20.43
C LYS A 119 -10.70 -15.66 20.48
N ILE A 120 -9.39 -15.42 20.63
CA ILE A 120 -8.83 -14.07 20.57
C ILE A 120 -8.57 -13.73 19.09
N ILE A 121 -9.21 -12.66 18.59
CA ILE A 121 -9.05 -12.21 17.20
C ILE A 121 -7.95 -11.14 17.12
N LYS A 122 -6.90 -11.42 16.35
CA LYS A 122 -5.86 -10.46 15.98
C LYS A 122 -5.97 -10.15 14.48
N LEU A 123 -6.63 -9.03 14.18
CA LEU A 123 -6.77 -8.51 12.81
C LEU A 123 -5.72 -7.44 12.54
N TYR A 124 -4.86 -7.67 11.55
CA TYR A 124 -3.84 -6.73 11.09
C TYR A 124 -4.37 -5.90 9.93
N LEU A 125 -4.02 -4.61 9.89
CA LEU A 125 -4.12 -3.80 8.67
C LEU A 125 -2.81 -3.96 7.89
N ALA A 126 -2.89 -4.57 6.71
CA ALA A 126 -1.73 -4.82 5.86
C ALA A 126 -1.75 -3.90 4.63
N GLN A 127 -0.76 -3.03 4.50
CA GLN A 127 -0.70 -1.98 3.48
C GLN A 127 0.73 -1.64 3.04
N GLY A 128 0.84 -0.92 1.92
CA GLY A 128 2.12 -0.46 1.41
C GLY A 128 2.63 0.71 2.23
N GLN A 129 3.94 0.88 2.27
CA GLN A 129 4.57 2.00 2.98
C GLN A 129 3.93 3.35 2.63
N ASP A 130 3.56 3.59 1.36
CA ASP A 130 2.88 4.80 0.91
C ASP A 130 1.51 5.03 1.56
N ASN A 131 0.76 3.96 1.83
CA ASN A 131 -0.52 4.02 2.53
C ASN A 131 -0.33 4.08 4.05
N ILE A 132 0.64 3.34 4.59
CA ILE A 132 1.00 3.40 6.02
C ILE A 132 1.43 4.82 6.40
N GLU A 133 2.27 5.49 5.60
CA GLU A 133 2.62 6.90 5.80
C GLU A 133 1.39 7.81 5.84
N GLN A 134 0.40 7.59 4.97
CA GLN A 134 -0.84 8.37 4.98
C GLN A 134 -1.66 8.13 6.24
N ILE A 135 -1.70 6.90 6.75
CA ILE A 135 -2.34 6.57 8.03
C ILE A 135 -1.62 7.29 9.17
N LEU A 136 -0.28 7.24 9.21
CA LEU A 136 0.52 7.91 10.24
C LEU A 136 0.37 9.44 10.22
N ARG A 137 0.15 10.03 9.03
CA ARG A 137 -0.22 11.44 8.87
C ARG A 137 -1.65 11.77 9.32
N ARG A 138 -2.41 10.79 9.82
CA ARG A 138 -3.84 10.90 10.16
C ARG A 138 -4.70 11.39 8.99
N LYS A 139 -4.28 11.12 7.75
CA LYS A 139 -5.09 11.43 6.56
C LYS A 139 -6.26 10.47 6.41
N TRP A 140 -6.22 9.34 7.12
CA TRP A 140 -7.35 8.43 7.24
C TRP A 140 -8.15 8.88 8.46
N SER A 141 -9.44 9.15 8.23
CA SER A 141 -10.29 10.05 9.02
C SER A 141 -10.62 9.62 10.46
N LYS A 142 -10.02 8.54 10.99
CA LYS A 142 -10.32 8.05 12.35
C LYS A 142 -9.04 7.62 13.09
N PRO A 143 -8.64 8.31 14.17
CA PRO A 143 -7.44 7.98 14.96
C PRO A 143 -7.41 6.55 15.50
N TYR A 144 -8.58 5.97 15.83
CA TYR A 144 -8.68 4.66 16.48
C TYR A 144 -8.10 3.51 15.63
N ILE A 145 -7.97 3.65 14.31
CA ILE A 145 -7.40 2.59 13.45
C ILE A 145 -6.01 2.21 13.96
N LEU A 146 -5.19 3.22 14.27
CA LEU A 146 -3.84 3.03 14.79
C LEU A 146 -3.88 2.40 16.18
N ASP A 147 -4.84 2.77 17.02
CA ASP A 147 -4.92 2.25 18.38
C ASP A 147 -5.50 0.82 18.45
N THR A 148 -6.25 0.40 17.43
CA THR A 148 -7.00 -0.87 17.44
C THR A 148 -6.32 -1.98 16.64
N TYR A 149 -5.69 -1.66 15.51
CA TYR A 149 -5.21 -2.67 14.57
C TYR A 149 -3.68 -2.60 14.44
N PRO A 150 -2.97 -3.71 14.72
CA PRO A 150 -1.54 -3.78 14.42
C PRO A 150 -1.31 -3.64 12.91
N LEU A 151 -0.17 -3.04 12.55
CA LEU A 151 0.17 -2.72 11.17
C LEU A 151 1.18 -3.73 10.62
N LEU A 152 0.86 -4.26 9.43
CA LEU A 152 1.79 -4.99 8.58
C LEU A 152 2.13 -4.10 7.38
N MET A 153 3.40 -3.77 7.22
CA MET A 153 3.85 -2.92 6.14
C MET A 153 4.67 -3.70 5.13
N PHE A 154 4.32 -3.57 3.86
CA PHE A 154 5.25 -3.91 2.78
C PHE A 154 6.05 -2.66 2.38
N PRO A 155 7.39 -2.72 2.41
CA PRO A 155 8.20 -1.59 1.97
C PRO A 155 7.96 -1.30 0.50
N ARG A 156 8.03 -0.03 0.11
CA ARG A 156 8.00 0.38 -1.29
C ARG A 156 9.08 1.42 -1.54
N GLY A 157 9.92 1.19 -2.53
CA GLY A 157 11.02 2.06 -2.91
C GLY A 157 12.25 1.90 -2.02
N ASN A 158 13.29 2.64 -2.37
CA ASN A 158 14.58 2.63 -1.66
C ASN A 158 14.62 3.63 -0.48
N GLY A 159 13.46 4.10 0.00
CA GLY A 159 13.38 5.15 1.01
C GLY A 159 12.78 4.62 2.31
N GLY A 160 13.39 4.97 3.44
CA GLY A 160 12.70 4.88 4.72
C GLY A 160 11.51 5.85 4.78
N PHE A 161 10.82 5.88 5.92
CA PHE A 161 9.71 6.80 6.17
C PHE A 161 10.05 8.25 5.82
N SER A 162 9.10 8.95 5.22
CA SER A 162 9.26 10.37 4.91
C SER A 162 9.55 11.21 6.17
N ALA A 163 10.29 12.31 5.99
CA ALA A 163 10.82 13.10 7.10
C ALA A 163 9.76 13.66 8.06
N ASP A 164 8.54 13.85 7.58
CA ASP A 164 7.39 14.37 8.33
C ASP A 164 6.65 13.30 9.17
N VAL A 165 6.96 12.01 9.01
CA VAL A 165 6.42 10.94 9.87
C VAL A 165 7.49 10.14 10.59
N LYS A 166 8.78 10.35 10.30
CA LYS A 166 9.90 9.59 10.87
C LYS A 166 9.93 9.57 12.42
N ASP A 167 9.44 10.62 13.07
CA ASP A 167 9.44 10.77 14.53
C ASP A 167 8.15 10.21 15.17
N ASN A 168 7.30 9.54 14.38
CA ASN A 168 6.09 8.90 14.89
C ASN A 168 6.45 7.61 15.64
N LYS A 169 6.23 7.61 16.97
CA LYS A 169 6.51 6.47 17.86
C LYS A 169 5.87 5.15 17.41
N ARG A 170 4.75 5.21 16.66
CA ARG A 170 4.06 4.02 16.17
C ARG A 170 4.86 3.26 15.12
N ILE A 171 5.89 3.85 14.51
CA ILE A 171 6.75 3.18 13.52
C ILE A 171 7.42 1.94 14.11
N GLU A 172 7.82 2.01 15.39
CA GLU A 172 8.49 0.89 16.09
C GLU A 172 7.55 -0.32 16.25
N ASP A 173 6.24 -0.10 16.28
CA ASP A 173 5.23 -1.15 16.39
C ASP A 173 4.85 -1.78 15.04
N ILE A 174 5.37 -1.26 13.93
CA ILE A 174 5.02 -1.72 12.59
C ILE A 174 5.85 -2.96 12.24
N ILE A 175 5.15 -4.06 11.95
CA ILE A 175 5.80 -5.27 11.46
C ILE A 175 6.07 -5.06 9.97
N THR A 176 7.35 -4.97 9.62
CA THR A 176 7.79 -4.84 8.23
C THR A 176 7.94 -6.23 7.61
N ILE A 177 7.40 -6.40 6.41
CA ILE A 177 7.47 -7.63 5.65
C ILE A 177 8.73 -7.61 4.77
N GLU A 178 9.47 -8.71 4.80
CA GLU A 178 10.61 -8.88 3.90
C GLU A 178 10.11 -9.10 2.46
N ILE A 179 10.68 -8.33 1.55
CA ILE A 179 10.32 -8.40 0.14
C ILE A 179 11.07 -9.59 -0.50
N PRO A 180 10.38 -10.45 -1.27
CA PRO A 180 11.06 -11.50 -2.04
C PRO A 180 12.17 -10.92 -2.94
N PRO A 181 13.33 -11.59 -3.06
CA PRO A 181 14.47 -11.08 -3.86
C PRO A 181 14.13 -10.79 -5.33
N ASP A 182 13.11 -11.45 -5.86
CA ASP A 182 12.62 -11.36 -7.23
C ASP A 182 11.46 -10.37 -7.42
N PHE A 183 11.03 -9.67 -6.37
CA PHE A 183 9.95 -8.70 -6.42
C PHE A 183 10.27 -7.53 -7.36
N ARG A 184 9.36 -7.26 -8.30
CA ARG A 184 9.49 -6.18 -9.29
C ARG A 184 8.55 -5.04 -8.96
N GLU A 185 9.05 -4.04 -8.22
CA GLU A 185 8.25 -2.88 -7.79
C GLU A 185 7.64 -2.08 -8.95
N GLU A 186 8.26 -2.12 -10.13
CA GLU A 186 7.83 -1.37 -11.32
C GLU A 186 6.49 -1.87 -11.91
N THR A 187 5.95 -2.99 -11.40
CA THR A 187 4.72 -3.64 -11.89
C THR A 187 3.43 -3.06 -11.30
N SER A 188 3.22 -1.74 -11.42
CA SER A 188 2.02 -1.07 -10.90
C SER A 188 0.79 -1.20 -11.82
N SER A 189 -0.43 -1.23 -11.26
CA SER A 189 -1.67 -1.22 -12.06
C SER A 189 -1.75 -0.03 -13.02
N SER A 190 -1.24 1.12 -12.61
CA SER A 190 -1.24 2.33 -13.44
C SER A 190 -0.33 2.20 -14.66
N GLU A 191 0.77 1.46 -14.55
CA GLU A 191 1.65 1.17 -15.70
C GLU A 191 0.97 0.23 -16.68
N VAL A 192 0.29 -0.81 -16.20
CA VAL A 192 -0.51 -1.72 -17.04
C VAL A 192 -1.53 -0.94 -17.86
N ARG A 193 -2.33 -0.08 -17.22
CA ARG A 193 -3.32 0.75 -17.93
C ARG A 193 -2.66 1.72 -18.92
N SER A 194 -1.49 2.26 -18.58
CA SER A 194 -0.71 3.12 -19.48
C SER A 194 -0.20 2.38 -20.71
N LEU A 195 0.21 1.13 -20.59
CA LEU A 195 0.67 0.30 -21.71
C LEU A 195 -0.47 -0.04 -22.68
N PHE A 196 -1.65 -0.41 -22.16
CA PHE A 196 -2.84 -0.61 -23.00
C PHE A 196 -3.18 0.62 -23.83
N ARG A 197 -3.22 1.81 -23.20
CA ARG A 197 -3.49 3.08 -23.92
C ARG A 197 -2.42 3.46 -24.95
N ARG A 198 -1.19 2.96 -24.79
CA ARG A 198 -0.08 3.18 -25.74
C ARG A 198 -0.05 2.14 -26.86
N GLY A 199 -1.05 1.26 -26.96
CA GLY A 199 -1.07 0.19 -27.96
C GLY A 199 0.02 -0.88 -27.72
N LYS A 200 0.42 -1.09 -26.46
CA LYS A 200 1.43 -2.07 -26.04
C LYS A 200 0.81 -3.17 -25.16
N PRO A 201 -0.21 -3.92 -25.65
CA PRO A 201 -0.92 -4.90 -24.84
C PRO A 201 -0.02 -6.06 -24.38
N ASP A 202 0.94 -6.51 -25.18
CA ASP A 202 1.82 -7.63 -24.78
C ASP A 202 2.73 -7.26 -23.61
N GLU A 203 3.29 -6.04 -23.62
CA GLU A 203 4.02 -5.50 -22.47
C GLU A 203 3.09 -5.40 -21.24
N ALA A 204 1.85 -4.95 -21.43
CA ALA A 204 0.87 -4.86 -20.34
C ALA A 204 0.55 -6.24 -19.73
N TYR A 205 0.33 -7.25 -20.58
CA TYR A 205 0.05 -8.62 -20.13
C TYR A 205 1.24 -9.27 -19.44
N SER A 206 2.48 -8.94 -19.82
CA SER A 206 3.69 -9.47 -19.16
C SER A 206 3.84 -9.06 -17.68
N ILE A 207 3.13 -8.01 -17.26
CA ILE A 207 3.12 -7.48 -15.89
C ILE A 207 2.05 -8.16 -15.02
N LEU A 208 1.11 -8.87 -15.65
CA LEU A 208 -0.01 -9.54 -15.01
C LEU A 208 0.31 -11.01 -14.74
N HIS A 209 -0.36 -11.59 -13.75
CA HIS A 209 -0.34 -13.04 -13.57
C HIS A 209 -1.13 -13.70 -14.70
N ALA A 210 -0.78 -14.92 -15.10
CA ALA A 210 -1.41 -15.63 -16.23
C ALA A 210 -2.94 -15.72 -16.08
N PHE A 211 -3.45 -16.07 -14.90
CA PHE A 211 -4.90 -16.09 -14.63
C PHE A 211 -5.57 -14.72 -14.82
N VAL A 212 -4.97 -13.66 -14.28
CA VAL A 212 -5.51 -12.29 -14.42
C VAL A 212 -5.45 -11.82 -15.87
N ALA A 213 -4.36 -12.12 -16.59
CA ALA A 213 -4.21 -11.82 -18.00
C ALA A 213 -5.26 -12.56 -18.85
N ALA A 214 -5.49 -13.85 -18.58
CA ALA A 214 -6.51 -14.65 -19.26
C ALA A 214 -7.92 -14.09 -19.01
N ALA A 215 -8.27 -13.76 -17.77
CA ALA A 215 -9.55 -13.16 -17.44
C ALA A 215 -9.74 -11.80 -18.13
N LEU A 216 -8.70 -10.97 -18.19
CA LEU A 216 -8.76 -9.68 -18.88
C LEU A 216 -8.92 -9.83 -20.40
N ARG A 217 -8.25 -10.81 -21.02
CA ARG A 217 -8.40 -11.13 -22.45
C ARG A 217 -9.77 -11.70 -22.79
N GLY A 218 -10.40 -12.40 -21.84
CA GLY A 218 -11.73 -12.97 -22.00
C GLY A 218 -12.87 -11.95 -21.93
N LEU A 219 -12.60 -10.69 -21.58
CA LEU A 219 -13.62 -9.65 -21.60
C LEU A 219 -13.98 -9.26 -23.04
N ALA A 220 -15.26 -8.96 -23.31
CA ALA A 220 -15.74 -8.55 -24.63
C ALA A 220 -15.00 -7.33 -25.20
N SER A 221 -14.55 -6.43 -24.32
CA SER A 221 -13.61 -5.37 -24.64
C SER A 221 -12.69 -5.10 -23.45
N ASN A 222 -11.44 -4.72 -23.72
CA ASN A 222 -10.52 -4.37 -22.66
C ASN A 222 -10.85 -2.97 -22.13
N PRO A 223 -11.33 -2.83 -20.88
CA PRO A 223 -11.75 -1.54 -20.34
C PRO A 223 -10.58 -0.54 -20.27
N TYR A 224 -9.34 -1.03 -20.14
CA TYR A 224 -8.16 -0.22 -19.87
C TYR A 224 -7.53 0.43 -21.11
N GLU A 225 -8.00 0.11 -22.31
CA GLU A 225 -7.61 0.80 -23.54
C GLU A 225 -8.23 2.20 -23.63
N SER A 226 -9.31 2.45 -22.89
CA SER A 226 -9.98 3.75 -22.87
C SER A 226 -9.16 4.82 -22.14
N SER A 227 -9.06 6.01 -22.75
CA SER A 227 -8.55 7.23 -22.10
C SER A 227 -9.39 7.69 -20.91
N LYS A 228 -10.60 7.13 -20.72
CA LYS A 228 -11.45 7.39 -19.56
C LYS A 228 -10.90 6.77 -18.27
N CYS A 229 -10.09 5.70 -18.34
CA CYS A 229 -9.55 5.00 -17.16
C CYS A 229 -8.47 5.78 -16.40
N ASP A 230 -7.62 6.54 -17.10
CA ASP A 230 -6.81 7.62 -16.54
C ASP A 230 -6.57 8.60 -17.70
N PRO A 231 -6.75 9.92 -17.49
CA PRO A 231 -6.40 10.89 -18.53
C PRO A 231 -4.91 10.76 -18.84
N PRO A 232 -4.49 11.04 -20.10
CA PRO A 232 -3.06 11.10 -20.41
C PRO A 232 -2.39 12.05 -19.42
N LEU A 233 -1.28 11.60 -18.82
CA LEU A 233 -0.38 12.51 -18.13
C LEU A 233 0.01 13.57 -19.16
N THR A 234 -0.46 14.80 -19.00
CA THR A 234 -0.02 15.91 -19.85
C THR A 234 1.51 15.92 -19.83
N ASN A 235 2.13 16.18 -20.99
CA ASN A 235 3.57 15.98 -21.22
C ASN A 235 4.48 16.59 -20.13
N ALA A 236 4.01 17.60 -19.39
CA ALA A 236 4.67 18.18 -18.22
C ALA A 236 4.96 17.18 -17.07
N VAL A 237 4.08 16.22 -16.78
CA VAL A 237 4.25 15.28 -15.64
C VAL A 237 5.09 14.05 -16.03
N SER A 238 5.05 13.67 -17.32
CA SER A 238 5.84 12.55 -17.84
C SER A 238 7.34 12.84 -17.83
N ASN A 239 7.74 14.09 -18.10
CA ASN A 239 9.12 14.53 -18.01
C ASN A 239 9.62 14.55 -16.56
N LEU A 240 8.81 14.98 -15.59
CA LEU A 240 9.18 14.94 -14.16
C LEU A 240 9.41 13.51 -13.64
N ARG A 241 8.59 12.53 -14.06
CA ARG A 241 8.82 11.12 -13.68
C ARG A 241 10.08 10.54 -14.33
N ARG A 242 10.31 10.78 -15.63
CA ARG A 242 11.52 10.33 -16.34
C ARG A 242 12.80 10.98 -15.81
N ILE A 243 12.76 12.27 -15.46
CA ILE A 243 13.88 13.00 -14.86
C ILE A 243 14.21 12.41 -13.48
N ASN A 244 13.20 12.06 -12.67
CA ASN A 244 13.42 11.41 -11.38
C ASN A 244 13.93 9.96 -11.49
N THR A 245 13.55 9.19 -12.52
CA THR A 245 14.12 7.84 -12.75
C THR A 245 15.56 7.91 -13.27
N ARG A 246 15.89 8.85 -14.17
CA ARG A 246 17.27 9.08 -14.64
C ARG A 246 18.18 9.59 -13.53
N ASN A 247 17.74 10.53 -12.69
CA ASN A 247 18.53 11.00 -11.55
C ASN A 247 18.76 9.91 -10.50
N ARG A 248 17.88 8.89 -10.43
CA ARG A 248 18.05 7.70 -9.57
C ARG A 248 19.16 6.77 -10.03
N LEU A 249 19.41 6.68 -11.34
CA LEU A 249 20.48 5.85 -11.92
C LEU A 249 21.86 6.53 -11.84
N VAL A 250 21.91 7.87 -11.79
CA VAL A 250 23.19 8.61 -11.73
C VAL A 250 23.71 8.75 -10.29
N SER A 251 22.86 8.66 -9.26
CA SER A 251 23.30 8.76 -7.86
C SER A 251 23.90 7.48 -7.29
N SER A 252 23.71 6.32 -7.94
CA SER A 252 24.30 5.04 -7.53
C SER A 252 25.73 4.82 -8.03
N THR A 253 26.24 5.66 -8.94
CA THR A 253 27.60 5.52 -9.51
C THR A 253 28.67 6.42 -8.87
N ASN A 254 28.35 7.29 -7.89
CA ASN A 254 29.32 8.22 -7.28
C ASN A 254 29.56 8.02 -5.77
N LYS A 255 29.54 6.78 -5.27
CA LYS A 255 30.00 6.45 -3.90
C LYS A 255 31.13 5.43 -3.89
N ARG A 256 32.25 5.71 -4.56
CA ARG A 256 33.57 5.12 -4.22
C ARG A 256 34.69 6.13 -4.48
N GLY A 257 35.43 6.47 -3.41
CA GLY A 257 36.66 7.27 -3.40
C GLY A 257 36.42 8.74 -3.00
N GLY A 258 36.99 9.31 -1.94
CA GLY A 258 38.00 8.83 -1.01
C GLY A 258 38.24 9.88 0.10
N ARG A 259 38.80 9.38 1.21
CA ARG A 259 39.64 10.02 2.24
C ARG A 259 39.39 11.47 2.69
N MET A 260 39.16 11.58 4.00
CA MET A 260 39.53 12.71 4.86
C MET A 260 40.93 13.24 4.56
N THR A 261 41.06 14.57 4.51
CA THR A 261 42.24 15.28 5.06
C THR A 261 41.79 16.57 5.75
N TYR A 262 42.12 16.65 7.04
CA TYR A 262 42.10 17.86 7.86
C TYR A 262 43.08 18.91 7.30
N ARG A 263 42.69 20.19 7.27
CA ARG A 263 43.66 21.30 7.34
C ARG A 263 43.06 22.55 8.00
N LYS A 264 43.70 22.94 9.11
CA LYS A 264 43.50 24.18 9.87
C LYS A 264 43.82 25.43 9.03
N GLY A 265 43.13 26.53 9.30
CA GLY A 265 43.75 27.86 9.27
C GLY A 265 42.84 29.04 8.93
N ARG A 266 42.60 29.89 9.96
CA ARG A 266 42.36 31.35 9.93
C ARG A 266 41.12 31.82 9.15
N GLY A 267 40.10 32.43 9.74
CA GLY A 267 40.10 33.50 10.74
C GLY A 267 39.61 34.77 10.06
N LEU A 268 38.37 35.19 10.35
CA LEU A 268 37.93 36.59 10.29
C LEU A 268 36.56 36.73 10.95
N ASN A 269 36.40 37.89 11.56
CA ASN A 269 35.62 38.22 12.74
C ASN A 269 34.40 39.07 12.34
N LEU A 270 33.48 39.28 13.29
CA LEU A 270 32.50 40.39 13.36
C LEU A 270 31.28 40.29 12.41
N LYS A 271 30.01 40.44 12.83
CA LYS A 271 29.42 41.29 13.87
C LYS A 271 28.12 40.67 14.41
N ARG A 272 27.95 40.81 15.74
CA ARG A 272 26.67 40.76 16.45
C ARG A 272 25.80 41.95 16.04
N HIS A 273 24.49 41.74 15.94
CA HIS A 273 23.53 42.69 16.50
C HIS A 273 22.36 41.94 17.11
N ALA A 274 22.14 42.24 18.39
CA ALA A 274 20.98 41.84 19.17
C ALA A 274 20.01 43.03 19.24
N SER A 275 18.72 42.72 19.16
CA SER A 275 17.62 43.45 19.79
C SER A 275 16.47 42.42 19.92
N ARG A 276 16.19 41.88 21.13
CA ARG A 276 15.21 42.40 22.10
C ARG A 276 13.92 42.85 21.41
N SER A 277 12.69 42.53 21.79
CA SER A 277 12.10 41.80 22.92
C SER A 277 10.59 42.09 22.79
N ARG A 278 9.69 41.15 23.11
CA ARG A 278 8.61 41.39 24.09
C ARG A 278 7.75 40.15 24.27
N LEU A 279 7.86 39.64 25.49
CA LEU A 279 6.92 38.78 26.21
C LEU A 279 5.56 39.44 26.40
N SER A 280 4.64 38.61 26.93
CA SER A 280 3.34 38.87 27.55
C SER A 280 2.18 38.49 26.60
N LYS A 281 1.20 37.65 26.96
CA LYS A 281 0.70 37.23 28.28
C LYS A 281 0.09 35.82 28.24
N TRP A 282 0.23 35.17 29.39
CA TRP A 282 -0.61 34.07 29.88
C TRP A 282 -2.11 34.41 29.86
N LYS A 283 -2.97 33.41 29.63
CA LYS A 283 -3.91 32.91 30.64
C LYS A 283 -4.54 31.58 30.22
N ALA A 284 -4.43 30.62 31.12
CA ALA A 284 -5.23 29.41 31.19
C ALA A 284 -6.62 29.73 31.75
N SER A 285 -7.61 28.94 31.35
CA SER A 285 -8.80 28.67 32.14
C SER A 285 -9.20 27.22 31.92
N PHE A 286 -9.12 26.48 33.03
CA PHE A 286 -9.71 25.18 33.31
C PHE A 286 -11.12 25.40 33.88
N GLN A 287 -11.93 24.33 33.88
CA GLN A 287 -13.27 24.15 34.48
C GLN A 287 -14.44 24.70 33.63
N GLU A 288 -15.50 23.96 33.32
CA GLU A 288 -16.07 22.69 33.84
C GLU A 288 -16.36 21.68 32.71
#